data_AF-A0A975KK25-F1
#
_entry.id   AF-A0A975KK25-F1
#
_cell.length_a   1.000
_cell.length_b   1.000
_cell.length_c   1.000
_cell.angle_alpha   90.00
_cell.angle_beta   90.00
_cell.angle_gamma   90.00
#
_symmetry.space_group_name_H-M   'P 1'
#
loop_
_entity.id
_entity.type
_entity.pdbx_description
1 polymer ?
#
loop_
_entity_poly.entity_id
_entity_poly.type
_entity_poly.pdbx_seq_one_letter_code
_entity_poly.pdbx_strand_id
1 'polypeptide(L)' 'MKIYSEKEFRAYQIEMEALTAKGTNLGDMELLSEEEKERYIALSQAISEWEAAYHPLPGRGSTLITDVYPQKDEN' A
#
# COMPACT_ATOMS: atom_id res chain seq x y z
N MET A 1 2.42 1.79 -12.88
CA MET A 1 1.62 3.04 -12.75
C MET A 1 2.49 4.05 -12.03
N LYS A 2 2.34 5.36 -12.28
CA LYS A 2 3.11 6.39 -11.56
C LYS A 2 2.14 7.35 -10.90
N ILE A 3 2.35 7.60 -9.62
CA ILE A 3 1.63 8.61 -8.85
C ILE A 3 2.32 9.94 -9.12
N TYR A 4 1.58 10.99 -9.44
CA TYR A 4 2.15 12.32 -9.62
C TYR A 4 1.61 13.32 -8.59
N SER A 5 0.48 13.00 -7.95
CA SER A 5 -0.19 13.87 -6.99
C SER A 5 -0.60 13.12 -5.71
N GLU A 6 -0.56 13.82 -4.57
CA GLU A 6 -1.04 13.29 -3.28
C GLU A 6 -2.52 12.85 -3.33
N LYS A 7 -3.33 13.49 -4.19
CA LYS A 7 -4.73 13.07 -4.40
C LYS A 7 -4.83 11.67 -5.01
N GLU A 8 -3.93 11.34 -5.94
CA GLU A 8 -3.85 10.00 -6.53
C GLU A 8 -3.32 9.01 -5.49
N PHE A 9 -2.30 9.39 -4.72
CA PHE A 9 -1.79 8.58 -3.61
C PHE A 9 -2.90 8.21 -2.62
N ARG A 10 -3.73 9.19 -2.23
CA ARG A 10 -4.86 8.94 -1.32
C ARG A 10 -5.93 8.05 -1.94
N ALA A 11 -6.21 8.18 -3.24
CA ALA A 11 -7.12 7.29 -3.94
C ALA A 11 -6.57 5.85 -3.97
N TYR A 12 -5.28 5.69 -4.25
CA TYR A 12 -4.60 4.39 -4.26
C TYR A 12 -4.55 3.73 -2.87
N GLN A 13 -4.37 4.51 -1.80
CA GLN A 13 -4.48 3.99 -0.44
C GLN A 13 -5.89 3.49 -0.11
N ILE A 14 -6.92 4.24 -0.49
CA ILE A 14 -8.32 3.81 -0.29
C ILE A 14 -8.60 2.52 -1.08
N GLU A 15 -8.05 2.41 -2.29
CA GLU A 15 -8.21 1.21 -3.12
C GLU A 15 -7.47 0.00 -2.53
N MET A 16 -6.24 0.18 -2.02
CA MET A 16 -5.53 -0.86 -1.26
C MET A 16 -6.27 -1.30 0.00
N GLU A 17 -6.85 -0.36 0.74
CA GLU A 17 -7.62 -0.66 1.94
C GLU A 17 -8.90 -1.42 1.59
N ALA A 18 -9.57 -1.06 0.49
CA ALA A 18 -10.73 -1.80 -0.02
C ALA A 18 -10.36 -3.24 -0.43
N LEU A 19 -9.21 -3.44 -1.09
CA LEU A 19 -8.70 -4.76 -1.45
C LEU A 19 -8.38 -5.60 -0.19
N THR A 20 -7.73 -4.98 0.79
CA THR A 20 -7.40 -5.63 2.08
C THR A 20 -8.67 -5.99 2.86
N ALA A 21 -9.65 -5.09 2.92
CA ALA A 21 -10.94 -5.32 3.56
C ALA A 21 -11.70 -6.44 2.86
N LYS A 22 -11.63 -6.51 1.53
CA LYS A 22 -12.25 -7.59 0.75
C LYS A 22 -11.55 -8.93 1.00
N GLY A 23 -10.22 -8.97 1.04
CA GLY A 23 -9.47 -10.17 1.41
C GLY A 23 -9.78 -10.63 2.84
N THR A 24 -9.86 -9.69 3.78
CA THR A 24 -10.26 -9.96 5.18
C THR A 24 -11.69 -10.51 5.26
N ASN A 25 -12.62 -9.97 4.46
CA ASN A 25 -14.00 -10.46 4.40
C ASN A 25 -14.09 -11.86 3.78
N LEU A 26 -13.24 -12.17 2.80
CA LEU A 26 -13.10 -13.51 2.25
C LEU A 26 -12.42 -14.48 3.24
N GLY A 27 -11.74 -13.95 4.25
CA GLY A 27 -10.98 -14.71 5.27
C GLY A 27 -9.51 -14.89 4.94
N ASP A 28 -9.09 -14.57 3.70
CA ASP A 28 -7.69 -14.61 3.28
C ASP A 28 -7.45 -13.71 2.04
N MET A 29 -6.30 -13.03 1.99
CA MET A 29 -5.93 -12.21 0.82
C MET A 29 -5.59 -13.04 -0.42
N GLU A 30 -5.24 -14.32 -0.25
CA GLU A 30 -5.05 -15.26 -1.36
C GLU A 30 -6.36 -15.60 -2.08
N LEU A 31 -7.52 -15.34 -1.47
CA LEU A 31 -8.83 -15.52 -2.09
C LEU A 31 -9.25 -14.35 -2.97
N LEU A 32 -8.50 -13.24 -2.95
CA LEU A 32 -8.67 -12.17 -3.92
C LEU A 32 -8.39 -12.68 -5.35
N SER A 33 -9.07 -12.08 -6.32
CA SER A 33 -8.85 -12.43 -7.72
C SER A 33 -7.40 -12.09 -8.13
N GLU A 34 -6.87 -12.79 -9.12
CA GLU A 34 -5.52 -12.53 -9.63
C GLU A 34 -5.36 -11.06 -10.06
N GLU A 35 -6.37 -10.50 -10.71
CA GLU A 35 -6.43 -9.08 -11.10
C GLU A 35 -6.40 -8.11 -9.89
N GLU A 36 -6.96 -8.52 -8.76
CA GLU A 36 -6.98 -7.73 -7.51
C GLU A 36 -5.63 -7.76 -6.81
N LYS A 37 -4.97 -8.92 -6.81
CA LYS A 37 -3.60 -9.08 -6.31
C LYS A 37 -2.62 -8.29 -7.17
N GLU A 38 -2.73 -8.39 -8.49
CA GLU A 38 -1.93 -7.62 -9.42
C GLU A 38 -2.13 -6.12 -9.24
N ARG A 39 -3.39 -5.67 -9.05
CA ARG A 39 -3.68 -4.28 -8.66
C ARG A 39 -2.99 -3.90 -7.36
N TYR A 40 -3.11 -4.71 -6.30
CA TYR A 40 -2.46 -4.42 -5.02
C TYR A 40 -0.94 -4.27 -5.16
N ILE A 41 -0.30 -5.16 -5.92
CA ILE A 41 1.14 -5.10 -6.22
C ILE A 41 1.47 -3.84 -7.01
N ALA A 42 0.71 -3.53 -8.07
CA ALA A 42 0.92 -2.34 -8.89
C ALA A 42 0.76 -1.03 -8.10
N LEU A 43 -0.22 -0.98 -7.18
CA LEU A 43 -0.43 0.13 -6.24
C LEU A 43 0.76 0.27 -5.30
N SER A 44 1.25 -0.83 -4.72
CA SER A 44 2.40 -0.83 -3.81
C SER A 44 3.69 -0.33 -4.50
N GLN A 45 3.91 -0.79 -5.73
CA GLN A 45 5.04 -0.34 -6.55
C GLN A 45 4.92 1.14 -6.90
N ALA A 46 3.74 1.61 -7.29
CA ALA A 46 3.51 3.01 -7.64
C ALA A 46 3.72 3.94 -6.43
N ILE A 47 3.31 3.51 -5.24
CA ILE A 47 3.57 4.20 -3.96
C ILE A 47 5.07 4.24 -3.67
N SER A 48 5.75 3.10 -3.76
CA SER A 48 7.19 3.01 -3.50
C SER A 48 8.00 3.89 -4.46
N GLU A 49 7.66 3.91 -5.75
CA GLU A 49 8.29 4.79 -6.74
C GLU A 49 8.01 6.27 -6.43
N TRP A 50 6.80 6.61 -5.99
CA TRP A 50 6.46 7.98 -5.62
C TRP A 50 7.19 8.44 -4.36
N GLU A 51 7.23 7.60 -3.32
CA GLU A 51 8.02 7.88 -2.11
C GLU A 51 9.50 8.06 -2.46
N ALA A 52 10.07 7.22 -3.33
CA ALA A 52 11.46 7.35 -3.76
C ALA A 52 11.71 8.63 -4.58
N ALA A 53 10.75 9.05 -5.41
CA ALA A 53 10.86 10.25 -6.23
C ALA A 53 10.62 11.55 -5.43
N TYR A 54 9.73 11.52 -4.43
CA TYR A 54 9.33 12.67 -3.63
C TYR A 54 10.20 12.83 -2.37
N HIS A 55 10.73 11.74 -1.82
CA HIS A 55 11.76 11.71 -0.77
C HIS A 55 13.08 11.12 -1.31
N PRO A 56 13.87 11.88 -2.08
CA PRO A 56 15.27 11.53 -2.28
C PRO A 56 15.98 11.69 -0.92
N LEU A 57 16.14 10.62 -0.14
CA LEU A 57 16.76 10.67 1.18
C LEU A 57 18.26 11.02 1.11
N PRO A 58 18.73 12.09 1.76
CA PRO A 58 20.04 12.09 2.41
C PRO A 58 19.87 11.42 3.79
N GLY A 59 19.87 10.08 3.81
CA GLY A 59 19.92 9.30 5.06
C GLY A 59 18.59 9.13 5.81
N ARG A 60 18.01 7.93 5.68
CA ARG A 60 17.23 7.21 6.72
C ARG A 60 16.19 8.02 7.50
N GLY A 61 14.93 8.01 7.04
CA GLY A 61 13.80 8.49 7.83
C GLY A 61 12.45 8.48 7.12
N SER A 62 11.99 7.34 6.58
CA SER A 62 10.59 7.21 6.16
C SER A 62 9.71 7.12 7.41
N THR A 63 9.05 8.22 7.75
CA THR A 63 8.18 8.34 8.94
C THR A 63 6.70 8.31 8.52
N LEU A 64 6.31 7.44 7.57
CA LEU A 64 4.92 7.39 7.07
C LEU A 64 4.32 5.98 6.88
N ILE A 65 5.04 4.91 7.21
CA ILE A 65 4.53 3.52 7.16
C ILE A 65 4.64 2.82 8.52
N THR A 66 4.16 3.48 9.58
CA THR A 66 3.94 2.82 10.89
C THR A 66 2.61 3.25 11.51
N ASP A 67 1.56 3.40 10.69
CA ASP A 67 0.23 3.71 11.22
C ASP A 67 -0.90 2.94 10.52
N VAL A 68 -0.69 1.71 10.02
CA VAL A 68 -1.85 0.87 9.58
C VAL A 68 -1.67 -0.64 9.75
N TYR A 69 -0.67 -1.12 10.50
CA TYR A 69 -0.69 -2.51 10.94
C TYR A 69 -0.39 -2.56 12.43
N PRO A 70 -1.38 -2.88 13.30
CA PRO A 70 -1.02 -3.46 14.57
C PRO A 70 -0.32 -4.79 14.24
N GLN A 71 1.02 -4.80 14.28
CA GLN A 71 1.78 -6.02 14.53
C GLN A 71 1.33 -6.53 15.90
N LYS A 72 0.26 -7.31 15.90
CA LYS A 72 0.13 -8.41 16.83
C LYS A 72 1.16 -9.43 16.34
N ASP A 73 2.25 -9.57 17.10
CA ASP A 73 2.44 -10.75 17.95
C ASP A 73 3.81 -10.71 18.66
N GLU A 74 3.70 -10.91 19.98
CA GLU A 74 4.61 -11.68 20.85
C GLU A 74 6.00 -11.15 21.24
N ASN A 75 6.10 -10.62 22.47
CA ASN A 75 6.96 -11.16 23.54
C ASN A 75 6.51 -10.67 24.94
#